data_AF-F3FSD8-F1
#
_entry.id   AF-F3FSD8-F1
#
_cell.length_a   1.000
_cell.length_b   1.000
_cell.length_c   1.000
_cell.angle_alpha   90.00
_cell.angle_beta   90.00
_cell.angle_gamma   90.00
#
_symmetry.space_group_name_H-M   'P 1'
#
loop_
_entity.id
_entity.type
_entity.pdbx_description
1 polymer ?
#
loop_
_entity_poly.entity_id
_entity_poly.type
_entity_poly.pdbx_seq_one_letter_code
_entity_poly.pdbx_strand_id
1 'polypeptide(L)'
;AVLLLEADARAENGIDRAPVTNPQLAGLGAQHLAYLIYTSGSTGQPKGVAMPHAPLVNLMHWQIAQTVEDRRPRQRTLQFAALGFDVAFQEIFSTLCAGGELSLIHSDTRLNFRRLFEHICEQRIERLYMPCIALQALAEAMVAEPEQPECLLQDVITAGEQLRITEPMRQFFARLNDARLHNHYGPTESHVVTALTLDGDPQAWPTLPSIGQPVANTRIYLLDEHMRPVPVDVAGELYIGGGVCRPWLSEPR
;
A
#
# COMPACT_ATOMS: atom_id res chain seq x y z
N ALA A 1 3.48 9.47 18.03
CA ALA A 1 4.86 9.94 18.20
C ALA A 1 5.54 9.83 16.85
N VAL A 2 6.02 10.93 16.26
CA VAL A 2 6.86 10.84 15.07
C VAL A 2 8.14 10.14 15.51
N LEU A 3 8.46 8.97 14.96
CA LEU A 3 9.80 8.41 15.12
C LEU A 3 10.71 9.17 14.16
N LEU A 4 10.98 10.43 14.52
CA LEU A 4 12.22 11.04 14.08
C LEU A 4 13.29 10.12 14.66
N LEU A 5 14.25 9.70 13.84
CA LEU A 5 15.54 9.28 14.35
C LEU A 5 16.20 10.54 14.94
N GLU A 6 15.61 11.11 16.00
CA GLU A 6 16.16 12.23 16.75
C GLU A 6 17.54 11.80 17.22
N ALA A 7 18.53 12.69 17.11
CA ALA A 7 19.92 12.38 17.45
C ALA A 7 20.03 11.74 18.85
N ASP A 8 19.22 12.21 19.80
CA ASP A 8 19.21 11.70 21.18
C ASP A 8 18.66 10.26 21.25
N ALA A 9 17.55 9.98 20.55
CA ALA A 9 16.99 8.63 20.47
C ALA A 9 17.91 7.65 19.72
N ARG A 10 18.69 8.13 18.74
CA ARG A 10 19.67 7.29 18.03
C ARG A 10 20.82 6.87 18.94
N ALA A 11 21.32 7.78 19.77
CA ALA A 11 22.39 7.49 20.72
C ALA A 11 21.92 6.50 21.80
N GLU A 12 20.73 6.72 22.37
CA GLU A 12 20.14 5.85 23.40
C GLU A 12 19.88 4.43 22.90
N ASN A 13 19.42 4.29 21.65
CA ASN A 13 19.16 2.98 21.03
C ASN A 13 20.40 2.38 20.35
N GLY A 14 21.58 2.99 20.50
CA GLY A 14 22.82 2.50 19.92
C GLY A 14 22.89 2.54 18.39
N ILE A 15 21.96 3.23 17.72
CA ILE A 15 21.91 3.37 16.26
C ILE A 15 23.15 4.12 15.77
N ASP A 16 23.64 5.10 16.52
CA ASP A 16 24.85 5.85 16.15
C ASP A 16 26.13 5.01 16.22
N ARG A 17 26.09 3.86 16.90
CA ARG A 17 27.19 2.89 16.93
C ARG A 17 27.08 1.85 15.80
N ALA A 18 25.97 1.83 15.07
CA ALA A 18 25.79 0.94 13.94
C ALA A 18 26.59 1.45 12.71
N PRO A 19 27.02 0.56 11.80
CA PRO A 19 27.67 0.97 10.56
C PRO A 19 26.78 1.94 9.75
N VAL A 20 27.37 3.04 9.28
CA VAL A 20 26.72 4.00 8.37
C VAL A 20 26.72 3.54 6.90
N THR A 21 27.37 2.40 6.63
CA THR A 21 27.45 1.78 5.31
C THR A 21 26.51 0.60 5.22
N ASN A 22 25.93 0.38 4.03
CA ASN A 22 25.12 -0.81 3.77
C ASN A 22 25.91 -2.10 4.06
N PRO A 23 25.29 -3.08 4.73
CA PRO A 23 25.94 -4.37 4.97
C PRO A 23 26.30 -5.03 3.64
N GLN A 24 27.59 -5.33 3.45
CA GLN A 24 28.07 -6.02 2.26
C GLN A 24 27.97 -7.52 2.51
N LEU A 25 26.88 -8.13 2.05
CA LEU A 25 26.67 -9.57 2.13
C LEU A 25 27.09 -10.22 0.82
N ALA A 26 28.17 -11.02 0.87
CA ALA A 26 28.67 -11.73 -0.31
C ALA A 26 27.57 -12.63 -0.91
N GLY A 27 27.32 -12.48 -2.20
CA GLY A 27 26.30 -13.26 -2.91
C GLY A 27 24.86 -12.76 -2.76
N LEU A 28 24.60 -11.68 -2.00
CA LEU A 28 23.28 -11.06 -1.95
C LEU A 28 22.85 -10.62 -3.36
N GLY A 29 21.62 -10.95 -3.72
CA GLY A 29 21.06 -10.70 -5.04
C GLY A 29 19.53 -10.72 -5.02
N ALA A 30 18.91 -10.34 -6.13
CA ALA A 30 17.48 -10.04 -6.20
C ALA A 30 16.53 -11.21 -5.84
N GLN A 31 17.02 -12.45 -5.86
CA GLN A 31 16.25 -13.65 -5.51
C GLN A 31 16.32 -14.02 -4.02
N HIS A 32 17.12 -13.31 -3.22
CA HIS A 32 17.14 -13.52 -1.77
C HIS A 32 15.87 -12.95 -1.14
N LEU A 33 15.45 -13.55 -0.03
CA LEU A 33 14.25 -13.15 0.70
C LEU A 33 14.44 -11.77 1.34
N ALA A 34 13.48 -10.88 1.08
CA ALA A 34 13.35 -9.59 1.74
C ALA A 34 12.52 -9.71 3.03
N TYR A 35 11.44 -10.51 3.01
CA TYR A 35 10.62 -10.78 4.18
C TYR A 35 9.87 -12.11 4.07
N LEU A 36 9.32 -12.56 5.20
CA LEU A 36 8.41 -13.69 5.34
C LEU A 36 7.18 -13.23 6.13
N ILE A 37 5.99 -13.40 5.57
CA ILE A 37 4.74 -13.17 6.30
C ILE A 37 3.84 -14.40 6.25
N TYR A 38 3.04 -14.59 7.29
CA TYR A 38 2.11 -15.70 7.41
C TYR A 38 0.69 -15.25 7.08
N THR A 39 0.02 -15.99 6.21
CA THR A 39 -1.38 -15.79 5.85
C THR A 39 -2.24 -16.95 6.35
N SER A 40 -3.56 -16.75 6.46
CA SER A 40 -4.47 -17.83 6.82
C SER A 40 -4.50 -18.90 5.73
N GLY A 41 -4.11 -20.13 6.06
CA GLY A 41 -4.20 -21.26 5.15
C GLY A 41 -5.59 -21.87 5.15
N SER A 42 -6.04 -22.33 3.99
CA SER A 42 -7.30 -23.07 3.81
C SER A 42 -7.38 -24.38 4.62
N THR A 43 -6.24 -24.88 5.12
CA THR A 43 -6.11 -26.11 5.93
C THR A 43 -6.14 -25.84 7.43
N GLY A 44 -6.29 -24.57 7.86
CA GLY A 44 -6.22 -24.15 9.26
C GLY A 44 -4.79 -23.94 9.79
N GLN A 45 -3.76 -24.30 9.01
CA GLN A 45 -2.36 -23.97 9.30
C GLN A 45 -1.96 -22.70 8.52
N PRO A 46 -1.31 -21.70 9.16
CA PRO A 46 -0.83 -20.53 8.45
C PRO A 46 0.21 -20.87 7.38
N LYS A 47 0.11 -20.25 6.21
CA LYS A 47 1.07 -20.43 5.11
C LYS A 47 2.08 -19.29 5.09
N GLY A 48 3.35 -19.63 5.01
CA GLY A 48 4.44 -18.66 4.88
C GLY A 48 4.61 -18.22 3.42
N VAL A 49 4.45 -16.92 3.16
CA VAL A 49 4.80 -16.31 1.87
C VAL A 49 6.18 -15.67 2.02
N ALA A 50 7.17 -16.28 1.38
CA ALA A 50 8.54 -15.79 1.36
C ALA A 50 8.74 -14.88 0.13
N MET A 51 8.86 -13.58 0.38
CA MET A 51 8.96 -12.56 -0.67
C MET A 51 10.43 -12.25 -0.98
N PRO A 52 10.91 -12.46 -2.23
CA PRO A 52 12.23 -12.02 -2.65
C PRO A 52 12.37 -10.51 -2.78
N HIS A 53 13.60 -10.00 -2.92
CA HIS A 53 13.84 -8.58 -3.22
C HIS A 53 13.25 -8.15 -4.58
N ALA A 54 13.31 -9.00 -5.61
CA ALA A 54 12.99 -8.59 -6.99
C ALA A 54 11.56 -8.04 -7.17
N PRO A 55 10.49 -8.72 -6.69
CA PRO A 55 9.13 -8.21 -6.85
C PRO A 55 8.90 -6.90 -6.09
N LEU A 56 9.45 -6.82 -4.88
CA LEU A 56 9.37 -5.63 -4.04
C LEU A 56 10.07 -4.43 -4.69
N VAL A 57 11.31 -4.60 -5.16
CA VAL A 57 12.07 -3.54 -5.85
C VAL A 57 11.36 -3.08 -7.12
N ASN A 58 10.78 -4.00 -7.88
CA ASN A 58 9.95 -3.66 -9.04
C ASN A 58 8.77 -2.76 -8.65
N LEU A 59 8.03 -3.14 -7.60
CA LEU A 59 6.92 -2.34 -7.09
C LEU A 59 7.39 -0.95 -6.64
N MET A 60 8.52 -0.86 -5.94
CA MET A 60 9.07 0.43 -5.50
C MET A 60 9.42 1.32 -6.69
N HIS A 61 10.09 0.79 -7.72
CA HIS A 61 10.42 1.58 -8.91
C HIS A 61 9.18 2.08 -9.64
N TRP A 62 8.17 1.21 -9.83
CA TRP A 62 6.90 1.61 -10.44
C TRP A 62 6.24 2.74 -9.65
N GLN A 63 6.08 2.56 -8.33
CA GLN A 63 5.35 3.51 -7.51
C GLN A 63 6.10 4.84 -7.34
N ILE A 64 7.43 4.82 -7.21
CA ILE A 64 8.25 6.04 -7.13
C ILE A 64 8.20 6.81 -8.46
N ALA A 65 8.21 6.10 -9.60
CA ALA A 65 8.08 6.74 -10.90
C ALA A 65 6.74 7.48 -11.03
N GLN A 66 5.63 6.85 -10.61
CA GLN A 66 4.30 7.49 -10.57
C GLN A 66 4.32 8.76 -9.72
N THR A 67 4.92 8.72 -8.52
CA THR A 67 4.88 9.88 -7.62
C THR A 67 5.75 11.04 -8.12
N VAL A 68 6.81 10.75 -8.89
CA VAL A 68 7.60 11.76 -9.59
C VAL A 68 6.81 12.38 -10.74
N GLU A 69 6.14 11.57 -11.55
CA GLU A 69 5.27 12.03 -12.66
C GLU A 69 4.16 12.94 -12.14
N ASP A 70 3.55 12.55 -11.02
CA ASP A 70 2.50 13.30 -10.33
C ASP A 70 2.98 14.53 -9.56
N ARG A 71 4.30 14.80 -9.53
CA ARG A 71 4.93 15.89 -8.78
C ARG A 71 4.67 15.82 -7.26
N ARG A 72 4.55 14.62 -6.72
CA ARG A 72 4.39 14.30 -5.29
C ARG A 72 5.55 13.47 -4.74
N PRO A 73 6.84 13.84 -4.96
CA PRO A 73 7.95 13.09 -4.39
C PRO A 73 8.05 13.32 -2.88
N ARG A 74 8.68 12.38 -2.16
CA ARG A 74 9.07 12.54 -0.74
C ARG A 74 7.92 12.82 0.24
N GLN A 75 6.75 12.27 -0.04
CA GLN A 75 5.58 12.44 0.83
C GLN A 75 5.82 11.93 2.25
N ARG A 76 5.12 12.54 3.21
CA ARG A 76 4.96 12.01 4.56
C ARG A 76 3.86 10.94 4.58
N THR A 77 4.23 9.69 4.83
CA THR A 77 3.33 8.53 4.85
C THR A 77 3.03 8.10 6.28
N LEU A 78 1.76 7.86 6.61
CA LEU A 78 1.40 7.21 7.87
C LEU A 78 1.65 5.70 7.78
N GLN A 79 2.40 5.13 8.73
CA GLN A 79 2.56 3.69 8.89
C GLN A 79 1.30 3.14 9.58
N PHE A 80 0.34 2.63 8.82
CA PHE A 80 -0.97 2.21 9.32
C PHE A 80 -1.08 0.68 9.40
N ALA A 81 -0.68 -0.02 8.34
CA ALA A 81 -0.77 -1.46 8.24
C ALA A 81 0.02 -2.16 9.36
N ALA A 82 -0.51 -3.24 9.93
CA ALA A 82 0.31 -4.04 10.84
C ALA A 82 1.45 -4.72 10.04
N LEU A 83 2.64 -4.85 10.64
CA LEU A 83 3.82 -5.47 9.99
C LEU A 83 3.61 -6.93 9.55
N GLY A 84 2.52 -7.57 9.97
CA GLY A 84 2.10 -8.89 9.48
C GLY A 84 1.44 -8.87 8.09
N PHE A 85 1.14 -7.70 7.53
CA PHE A 85 0.59 -7.53 6.19
C PHE A 85 1.67 -6.96 5.24
N ASP A 86 1.67 -7.43 3.99
CA ASP A 86 2.58 -6.98 2.93
C ASP A 86 2.51 -5.47 2.66
N VAL A 87 1.32 -4.86 2.75
CA VAL A 87 1.12 -3.41 2.61
C VAL A 87 2.02 -2.60 3.54
N ALA A 88 2.39 -3.10 4.73
CA ALA A 88 3.32 -2.40 5.62
C ALA A 88 4.71 -2.24 4.99
N PHE A 89 5.16 -3.22 4.21
CA PHE A 89 6.43 -3.13 3.49
C PHE A 89 6.33 -2.15 2.32
N GLN A 90 5.16 -2.06 1.66
CA GLN A 90 4.90 -1.02 0.67
C GLN A 90 4.91 0.38 1.27
N GLU A 91 4.26 0.60 2.43
CA GLU A 91 4.31 1.86 3.18
C GLU A 91 5.76 2.27 3.47
N ILE A 92 6.52 1.37 4.09
CA ILE A 92 7.89 1.62 4.53
C ILE A 92 8.80 1.90 3.34
N PHE A 93 8.90 0.96 2.40
CA PHE A 93 9.92 1.05 1.35
C PHE A 93 9.56 2.09 0.29
N SER A 94 8.28 2.29 -0.05
CA SER A 94 7.94 3.30 -1.07
C SER A 94 8.19 4.71 -0.53
N THR A 95 8.10 4.90 0.78
CA THR A 95 8.39 6.16 1.46
C THR A 95 9.90 6.38 1.56
N LEU A 96 10.63 5.43 2.16
CA LEU A 96 12.06 5.58 2.43
C LEU A 96 12.90 5.61 1.16
N CYS A 97 12.58 4.77 0.16
CA CYS A 97 13.29 4.77 -1.13
C CYS A 97 13.00 6.03 -1.96
N ALA A 98 11.87 6.70 -1.73
CA ALA A 98 11.57 8.00 -2.34
C ALA A 98 12.23 9.18 -1.61
N GLY A 99 12.82 8.95 -0.43
CA GLY A 99 13.33 10.00 0.46
C GLY A 99 12.24 10.77 1.22
N GLY A 100 11.07 10.14 1.41
CA GLY A 100 9.97 10.67 2.22
C GLY A 100 10.12 10.36 3.71
N GLU A 101 9.08 10.68 4.48
CA GLU A 101 9.05 10.50 5.93
C GLU A 101 7.98 9.48 6.32
N LEU A 102 8.33 8.53 7.19
CA LEU A 102 7.40 7.55 7.72
C LEU A 102 6.95 7.97 9.13
N SER A 103 5.67 8.32 9.29
CA SER A 103 5.08 8.70 10.57
C SER A 103 4.46 7.48 11.26
N LEU A 104 4.83 7.24 12.53
CA LEU A 104 4.32 6.13 13.31
C LEU A 104 3.12 6.55 14.16
N ILE A 105 2.15 5.65 14.29
CA ILE A 105 0.93 5.86 15.06
C ILE A 105 0.81 4.85 16.20
N HIS A 106 0.24 5.28 17.32
CA HIS A 106 -0.10 4.39 18.42
C HIS A 106 -1.33 3.55 18.07
N SER A 107 -1.36 2.30 18.57
CA SER A 107 -2.47 1.37 18.36
C SER A 107 -3.84 1.94 18.69
N ASP A 108 -3.92 2.73 19.77
CA ASP A 108 -5.18 3.27 20.29
C ASP A 108 -5.75 4.37 19.39
N THR A 109 -4.88 5.15 18.74
CA THR A 109 -5.28 6.15 17.75
C THR A 109 -5.71 5.47 16.45
N ARG A 110 -5.00 4.39 16.06
CA ARG A 110 -5.26 3.67 14.80
C ARG A 110 -6.70 3.16 14.68
N LEU A 111 -7.33 2.76 15.78
CA LEU A 111 -8.68 2.18 15.79
C LEU A 111 -9.80 3.21 16.04
N ASN A 112 -9.45 4.47 16.33
CA ASN A 112 -10.43 5.54 16.53
C ASN A 112 -10.37 6.51 15.34
N PHE A 113 -11.28 6.37 14.38
CA PHE A 113 -11.21 7.09 13.11
C PHE A 113 -11.28 8.62 13.23
N ARG A 114 -11.94 9.16 14.25
CA ARG A 114 -11.92 10.60 14.52
C ARG A 114 -10.52 11.05 14.94
N ARG A 115 -9.96 10.42 15.97
CA ARG A 115 -8.60 10.71 16.44
C ARG A 115 -7.54 10.41 15.40
N LEU A 116 -7.77 9.40 14.55
CA LEU A 116 -6.91 9.07 13.42
C LEU A 116 -6.89 10.22 12.41
N PHE A 117 -8.05 10.77 12.03
CA PHE A 117 -8.10 11.87 11.09
C PHE A 117 -7.50 13.16 11.66
N GLU A 118 -7.81 13.48 12.93
CA GLU A 118 -7.17 14.58 13.65
C GLU A 118 -5.64 14.43 13.60
N HIS A 119 -5.12 13.25 13.92
CA HIS A 119 -3.70 12.94 13.85
C HIS A 119 -3.12 13.08 12.43
N ILE A 120 -3.82 12.61 11.40
CA ILE A 120 -3.43 12.76 9.98
C ILE A 120 -3.24 14.24 9.64
N CYS A 121 -4.17 15.10 10.07
CA CYS A 121 -4.13 16.52 9.79
C CYS A 121 -3.03 17.22 10.60
N GLU A 122 -2.97 16.99 11.91
CA GLU A 122 -1.96 17.56 12.82
C GLU A 122 -0.53 17.19 12.40
N GLN A 123 -0.31 15.93 12.02
CA GLN A 123 0.99 15.45 11.57
C GLN A 123 1.25 15.72 10.09
N ARG A 124 0.36 16.44 9.39
CA ARG A 124 0.52 16.81 7.98
C ARG A 124 0.83 15.59 7.10
N ILE A 125 0.13 14.50 7.33
CA ILE A 125 0.28 13.27 6.54
C ILE A 125 -0.25 13.54 5.13
N GLU A 126 0.51 13.10 4.14
CA GLU A 126 0.20 13.27 2.71
C GLU A 126 -0.25 11.96 2.07
N ARG A 127 0.25 10.82 2.57
CA ARG A 127 -0.08 9.49 2.05
C ARG A 127 -0.57 8.54 3.14
N LEU A 128 -1.65 7.83 2.85
CA LEU A 128 -2.25 6.83 3.72
C LEU A 128 -2.55 5.55 2.96
N TYR A 129 -2.21 4.40 3.55
CA TYR A 129 -2.68 3.10 3.09
C TYR A 129 -3.69 2.58 4.10
N MET A 130 -4.84 2.11 3.64
CA MET A 130 -5.82 1.49 4.52
C MET A 130 -6.76 0.55 3.77
N PRO A 131 -7.23 -0.54 4.39
CA PRO A 131 -8.26 -1.40 3.81
C PRO A 131 -9.53 -0.62 3.46
N CYS A 132 -10.27 -1.09 2.45
CA CYS A 132 -11.50 -0.45 1.99
C CYS A 132 -12.52 -0.26 3.12
N ILE A 133 -12.70 -1.28 3.97
CA ILE A 133 -13.60 -1.20 5.12
C ILE A 133 -13.19 -0.12 6.14
N ALA A 134 -11.88 0.10 6.33
CA ALA A 134 -11.38 1.12 7.23
C ALA A 134 -11.54 2.52 6.61
N LEU A 135 -11.33 2.66 5.29
CA LEU A 135 -11.59 3.91 4.57
C LEU A 135 -13.08 4.29 4.64
N GLN A 136 -13.97 3.31 4.53
CA GLN A 136 -15.41 3.54 4.69
C GLN A 136 -15.73 4.10 6.07
N ALA A 137 -15.23 3.45 7.13
CA ALA A 137 -15.47 3.88 8.50
C ALA A 137 -14.85 5.27 8.80
N LEU A 138 -13.69 5.57 8.22
CA LEU A 138 -13.09 6.90 8.28
C LEU A 138 -13.99 7.95 7.62
N ALA A 139 -14.44 7.69 6.40
CA ALA A 139 -15.30 8.60 5.66
C ALA A 139 -16.63 8.86 6.39
N GLU A 140 -17.27 7.81 6.93
CA GLU A 140 -18.49 7.95 7.73
C GLU A 140 -18.28 8.80 8.99
N ALA A 141 -17.18 8.57 9.71
CA ALA A 141 -16.84 9.36 10.89
C ALA A 141 -16.65 10.84 10.55
N MET A 142 -16.09 11.15 9.37
CA MET A 142 -15.75 12.51 8.95
C MET A 142 -16.90 13.27 8.28
N VAL A 143 -17.90 12.57 7.73
CA VAL A 143 -19.14 13.20 7.23
C VAL A 143 -19.99 13.73 8.39
N ALA A 144 -19.94 13.07 9.55
CA ALA A 144 -20.64 13.53 10.75
C ALA A 144 -20.06 14.84 11.33
N GLU A 145 -18.86 15.25 10.91
CA GLU A 145 -18.16 16.41 11.45
C GLU A 145 -18.36 17.68 10.60
N PRO A 146 -18.95 18.75 11.18
CA PRO A 146 -19.24 19.97 10.45
C PRO A 146 -17.96 20.75 10.07
N GLU A 147 -16.94 20.72 10.92
CA GLU A 147 -15.64 21.34 10.67
C GLU A 147 -14.60 20.26 10.41
N GLN A 148 -13.81 20.42 9.36
CA GLN A 148 -12.64 19.57 9.12
C GLN A 148 -11.39 20.45 9.21
N PRO A 149 -10.37 20.03 9.96
CA PRO A 149 -9.09 20.73 9.97
C PRO A 149 -8.47 20.73 8.56
N GLU A 150 -7.62 21.71 8.29
CA GLU A 150 -6.80 21.72 7.08
C GLU A 150 -5.98 20.42 7.02
N CYS A 151 -6.13 19.66 5.93
CA CYS A 151 -5.53 18.35 5.76
C CYS A 151 -4.70 18.32 4.47
N LEU A 152 -3.47 17.80 4.54
CA LEU A 152 -2.58 17.63 3.39
C LEU A 152 -2.70 16.25 2.73
N LEU A 153 -3.67 15.43 3.16
CA LEU A 153 -3.84 14.09 2.64
C LEU A 153 -4.16 14.15 1.14
N GLN A 154 -3.23 13.66 0.33
CA GLN A 154 -3.25 13.73 -1.13
C GLN A 154 -3.40 12.36 -1.78
N ASP A 155 -2.86 11.30 -1.18
CA ASP A 155 -2.87 9.96 -1.73
C ASP A 155 -3.39 8.96 -0.70
N VAL A 156 -4.57 8.41 -0.98
CA VAL A 156 -5.17 7.33 -0.18
C VAL A 156 -5.15 6.06 -1.01
N ILE A 157 -4.49 5.03 -0.52
CA ILE A 157 -4.33 3.75 -1.21
C ILE A 157 -5.15 2.70 -0.47
N THR A 158 -5.97 1.95 -1.20
CA THR A 158 -6.71 0.79 -0.70
C THR A 158 -6.34 -0.47 -1.49
N ALA A 159 -6.37 -1.61 -0.80
CA ALA A 159 -6.10 -2.93 -1.36
C ALA A 159 -6.76 -4.02 -0.52
N GLY A 160 -6.79 -5.24 -1.04
CA GLY A 160 -7.18 -6.46 -0.31
C GLY A 160 -8.67 -6.80 -0.32
N GLU A 161 -9.54 -5.86 -0.68
CA GLU A 161 -10.99 -6.05 -0.78
C GLU A 161 -11.53 -5.37 -2.05
N GLN A 162 -12.74 -5.76 -2.49
CA GLN A 162 -13.40 -5.07 -3.58
C GLN A 162 -13.70 -3.62 -3.17
N LEU A 163 -13.09 -2.65 -3.86
CA LEU A 163 -13.40 -1.24 -3.65
C LEU A 163 -14.81 -0.93 -4.12
N ARG A 164 -15.63 -0.42 -3.20
CA ARG A 164 -16.95 0.14 -3.48
C ARG A 164 -16.99 1.60 -3.05
N ILE A 165 -17.15 2.50 -4.00
CA ILE A 165 -17.26 3.93 -3.72
C ILE A 165 -18.65 4.22 -3.16
N THR A 166 -18.69 4.77 -1.95
CA THR A 166 -19.92 5.14 -1.24
C THR A 166 -20.09 6.65 -1.20
N GLU A 167 -21.30 7.11 -0.91
CA GLU A 167 -21.56 8.55 -0.75
C GLU A 167 -20.70 9.19 0.35
N PRO A 168 -20.50 8.58 1.53
CA PRO A 168 -19.56 9.11 2.51
C PRO A 168 -18.13 9.27 1.97
N MET A 169 -17.64 8.31 1.18
CA MET A 169 -16.31 8.45 0.55
C MET A 169 -16.27 9.65 -0.40
N ARG A 170 -17.28 9.82 -1.27
CA ARG A 170 -17.33 10.96 -2.20
C ARG A 170 -17.29 12.30 -1.44
N GLN A 171 -18.08 12.42 -0.38
CA GLN A 171 -18.13 13.62 0.47
C GLN A 171 -16.81 13.85 1.20
N PHE A 172 -16.19 12.80 1.72
CA PHE A 172 -14.89 12.88 2.37
C PHE A 172 -13.82 13.38 1.41
N PHE A 173 -13.67 12.76 0.24
CA PHE A 173 -12.68 13.18 -0.75
C PHE A 173 -12.97 14.56 -1.35
N ALA A 174 -14.23 14.95 -1.50
CA ALA A 174 -14.61 16.28 -2.00
C ALA A 174 -14.19 17.43 -1.07
N ARG A 175 -13.93 17.13 0.22
CA ARG A 175 -13.43 18.09 1.21
C ARG A 175 -11.90 18.13 1.27
N LEU A 176 -11.20 17.17 0.67
CA LEU A 176 -9.74 17.16 0.59
C LEU A 176 -9.28 17.87 -0.68
N ASN A 177 -8.16 18.60 -0.58
CA ASN A 177 -7.63 19.34 -1.71
C ASN A 177 -6.77 18.43 -2.62
N ASP A 178 -7.25 18.17 -3.85
CA ASP A 178 -6.55 17.37 -4.87
C ASP A 178 -6.21 15.93 -4.40
N ALA A 179 -7.05 15.36 -3.53
CA ALA A 179 -6.85 14.00 -3.05
C ALA A 179 -7.24 12.95 -4.10
N ARG A 180 -6.43 11.88 -4.19
CA ARG A 180 -6.61 10.75 -5.09
C ARG A 180 -6.85 9.48 -4.29
N LEU A 181 -7.71 8.62 -4.83
CA LEU A 181 -7.96 7.28 -4.30
C LEU A 181 -7.36 6.25 -5.25
N HIS A 182 -6.39 5.48 -4.76
CA HIS A 182 -5.73 4.42 -5.53
C HIS A 182 -6.30 3.07 -5.14
N ASN A 183 -6.84 2.35 -6.12
CA ASN A 183 -7.29 0.98 -5.99
C ASN A 183 -6.17 0.05 -6.44
N HIS A 184 -5.42 -0.48 -5.48
CA HIS A 184 -4.37 -1.46 -5.73
C HIS A 184 -4.92 -2.88 -5.57
N TYR A 185 -4.48 -3.78 -6.45
CA TYR A 185 -4.83 -5.19 -6.37
C TYR A 185 -3.59 -6.06 -6.49
N GLY A 186 -3.55 -7.07 -5.63
CA GLY A 186 -2.67 -8.21 -5.79
C GLY A 186 -2.68 -9.09 -4.55
N PRO A 187 -2.49 -10.42 -4.72
CA PRO A 187 -2.33 -11.33 -3.61
C PRO A 187 -0.98 -11.14 -2.92
N THR A 188 -0.87 -11.63 -1.69
CA THR A 188 0.36 -11.57 -0.89
C THR A 188 1.56 -12.21 -1.59
N GLU A 189 1.32 -13.24 -2.38
CA GLU A 189 2.29 -13.95 -3.22
C GLU A 189 2.98 -13.02 -4.24
N SER A 190 2.28 -12.05 -4.82
CA SER A 190 2.85 -11.17 -5.85
C SER A 190 3.03 -9.73 -5.39
N HIS A 191 2.50 -9.38 -4.21
CA HIS A 191 2.22 -8.00 -3.84
C HIS A 191 1.32 -7.32 -4.90
N VAL A 192 1.35 -5.99 -5.00
CA VAL A 192 0.52 -5.24 -5.97
C VAL A 192 0.92 -5.56 -7.40
N VAL A 193 -0.06 -5.96 -8.22
CA VAL A 193 0.10 -6.34 -9.62
C VAL A 193 -0.69 -5.48 -10.58
N THR A 194 -1.79 -4.87 -10.12
CA THR A 194 -2.54 -3.87 -10.88
C THR A 194 -2.92 -2.68 -10.00
N ALA A 195 -3.12 -1.53 -10.63
CA ALA A 195 -3.54 -0.32 -9.96
C ALA A 195 -4.47 0.53 -10.86
N LEU A 196 -5.44 1.18 -10.22
CA LEU A 196 -6.25 2.26 -10.79
C LEU A 196 -6.17 3.48 -9.88
N THR A 197 -5.94 4.66 -10.44
CA THR A 197 -6.06 5.93 -9.73
C THR A 197 -7.40 6.58 -10.07
N LEU A 198 -8.14 6.94 -9.04
CA LEU A 198 -9.34 7.78 -9.12
C LEU A 198 -8.94 9.19 -8.68
N ASP A 199 -9.03 10.12 -9.61
CA ASP A 199 -8.72 11.54 -9.43
C ASP A 199 -9.88 12.41 -9.95
N GLY A 200 -9.71 13.74 -9.92
CA GLY A 200 -10.74 14.68 -10.34
C GLY A 200 -11.92 14.74 -9.38
N ASP A 201 -13.13 14.93 -9.92
CA ASP A 201 -14.35 15.07 -9.11
C ASP A 201 -14.77 13.73 -8.49
N PRO A 202 -14.77 13.60 -7.15
CA PRO A 202 -15.21 12.38 -6.48
C PRO A 202 -16.64 11.98 -6.79
N GLN A 203 -17.50 12.91 -7.24
CA GLN A 203 -18.87 12.59 -7.67
C GLN A 203 -18.92 11.83 -9.00
N ALA A 204 -17.88 11.95 -9.83
CA ALA A 204 -17.77 11.26 -11.11
C ALA A 204 -17.19 9.83 -11.00
N TRP A 205 -16.64 9.45 -9.85
CA TRP A 205 -16.03 8.12 -9.68
C TRP A 205 -17.05 6.98 -9.87
N PRO A 206 -16.69 5.86 -10.49
CA PRO A 206 -17.60 4.72 -10.61
C PRO A 206 -17.86 4.09 -9.23
N THR A 207 -19.08 3.58 -8.99
CA THR A 207 -19.41 2.89 -7.74
C THR A 207 -18.57 1.63 -7.51
N LEU A 208 -18.24 0.92 -8.60
CA LEU A 208 -17.40 -0.27 -8.60
C LEU A 208 -16.24 -0.05 -9.58
N PRO A 209 -15.17 0.65 -9.16
CA PRO A 209 -13.97 0.81 -9.97
C PRO A 209 -13.33 -0.54 -10.27
N SER A 210 -12.71 -0.65 -11.45
CA SER A 210 -11.90 -1.83 -11.78
C SER A 210 -10.63 -1.86 -10.94
N ILE A 211 -9.92 -2.99 -11.00
CA ILE A 211 -8.57 -3.13 -10.42
C ILE A 211 -7.46 -2.47 -11.28
N GLY A 212 -7.86 -1.80 -12.37
CA GLY A 212 -6.97 -0.99 -13.20
C GLY A 212 -6.04 -1.78 -14.12
N GLN A 213 -4.84 -1.26 -14.31
CA GLN A 213 -3.86 -1.74 -15.28
C GLN A 213 -2.66 -2.39 -14.59
N PRO A 214 -1.94 -3.30 -15.26
CA PRO A 214 -0.74 -3.93 -14.71
C PRO A 214 0.33 -2.90 -14.32
N VAL A 215 0.98 -3.13 -13.18
CA VAL A 215 2.18 -2.37 -12.78
C VAL A 215 3.37 -2.75 -13.68
N ALA A 216 4.49 -2.02 -13.55
CA ALA A 216 5.68 -2.27 -14.36
C ALA A 216 6.14 -3.74 -14.26
N ASN A 217 6.61 -4.30 -15.37
CA ASN A 217 7.11 -5.68 -15.48
C ASN A 217 6.13 -6.79 -15.06
N THR A 218 4.84 -6.48 -14.98
CA THR A 218 3.76 -7.42 -14.67
C THR A 218 2.87 -7.64 -15.90
N ARG A 219 2.38 -8.88 -16.06
CA ARG A 219 1.41 -9.24 -17.09
C ARG A 219 0.20 -9.89 -16.42
N ILE A 220 -0.98 -9.48 -16.85
CA ILE A 220 -2.25 -10.07 -16.42
C ILE A 220 -2.85 -10.83 -17.60
N TYR A 221 -3.29 -12.05 -17.33
CA TYR A 221 -3.98 -12.91 -18.28
C TYR A 221 -5.34 -13.28 -17.70
N LEU A 222 -6.38 -13.23 -18.52
CA LEU A 222 -7.67 -13.84 -18.20
C LEU A 222 -7.78 -15.10 -19.05
N LEU A 223 -7.79 -16.27 -18.40
CA LEU A 223 -7.75 -17.56 -19.07
C LEU A 223 -9.06 -18.34 -18.87
N ASP A 224 -9.43 -19.13 -19.88
CA ASP A 224 -10.49 -20.14 -19.77
C ASP A 224 -9.98 -21.43 -19.11
N GLU A 225 -10.88 -22.41 -18.94
CA GLU A 225 -10.56 -23.74 -18.38
C GLU A 225 -9.54 -24.54 -19.21
N HIS A 226 -9.26 -24.11 -20.44
CA HIS A 226 -8.29 -24.71 -21.35
C HIS A 226 -6.96 -23.92 -21.40
N MET A 227 -6.74 -22.98 -20.47
CA MET A 227 -5.56 -22.12 -20.40
C MET A 227 -5.39 -21.20 -21.62
N ARG A 228 -6.48 -20.82 -22.28
CA ARG A 228 -6.46 -19.91 -23.44
C ARG A 228 -6.96 -18.53 -23.03
N PRO A 229 -6.37 -17.43 -23.55
CA PRO A 229 -6.87 -16.09 -23.32
C PRO A 229 -8.34 -15.96 -23.75
N VAL A 230 -9.17 -15.41 -22.86
CA VAL A 230 -10.57 -15.08 -23.18
C VAL A 230 -10.64 -13.77 -23.98
N PRO A 231 -11.69 -13.57 -24.81
CA PRO A 231 -11.94 -12.30 -25.49
C PRO A 231 -12.17 -11.14 -24.51
N VAL A 232 -12.08 -9.91 -25.01
CA VAL A 232 -12.46 -8.70 -24.25
C VAL A 232 -13.92 -8.84 -23.77
N ASP A 233 -14.17 -8.39 -22.53
CA ASP A 233 -15.47 -8.44 -21.85
C ASP A 233 -16.01 -9.85 -21.52
N VAL A 234 -15.19 -10.90 -21.69
CA VAL A 234 -15.52 -12.27 -21.25
C VAL A 234 -14.82 -12.57 -19.92
N ALA A 235 -15.56 -13.12 -18.96
CA ALA A 235 -15.00 -13.53 -17.69
C ALA A 235 -14.03 -14.71 -17.86
N GLY A 236 -12.89 -14.65 -17.18
CA GLY A 236 -11.90 -15.72 -17.11
C GLY A 236 -11.20 -15.71 -15.76
N GLU A 237 -10.41 -16.75 -15.48
CA GLU A 237 -9.58 -16.81 -14.28
C GLU A 237 -8.35 -15.91 -14.46
N LEU A 238 -8.02 -15.14 -13.41
CA LEU A 238 -6.92 -14.18 -13.43
C LEU A 238 -5.59 -14.88 -13.12
N TYR A 239 -4.66 -14.80 -14.07
CA TYR A 239 -3.29 -15.29 -13.94
C TYR A 239 -2.30 -14.12 -14.01
N ILE A 240 -1.28 -14.19 -13.15
CA ILE A 240 -0.25 -13.17 -13.02
C ILE A 240 1.07 -13.75 -13.56
N GLY A 241 1.67 -13.06 -14.52
CA GLY A 241 2.99 -13.38 -15.06
C GLY A 241 3.92 -12.15 -15.05
N GLY A 242 5.14 -12.34 -15.55
CA GLY A 242 6.16 -11.28 -15.62
C GLY A 242 7.28 -11.44 -14.59
N GLY A 243 8.09 -10.38 -14.43
CA GLY A 243 9.33 -10.40 -13.62
C GLY A 243 9.10 -10.47 -12.10
N VAL A 244 7.85 -10.46 -11.66
CA VAL A 244 7.39 -10.50 -10.26
C VAL A 244 7.07 -11.91 -9.75
N CYS A 245 6.91 -12.90 -10.63
CA CYS A 245 6.27 -14.17 -10.24
C CYS A 245 7.26 -15.27 -9.84
N ARG A 246 7.95 -15.16 -8.70
CA ARG A 246 8.45 -16.32 -7.93
C ARG A 246 8.54 -16.05 -6.41
N PRO A 247 7.43 -15.79 -5.71
CA PRO A 247 7.39 -16.01 -4.27
C PRO A 247 7.63 -17.50 -3.98
N TRP A 248 8.40 -17.79 -2.93
CA TRP A 248 8.54 -19.18 -2.46
C TRP A 248 7.43 -19.44 -1.43
N LEU A 249 6.57 -20.40 -1.73
CA LEU A 249 5.66 -20.97 -0.74
C LEU A 249 6.44 -22.05 0.03
N SER A 250 6.46 -21.95 1.36
CA SER A 250 7.16 -22.93 2.21
C SER A 250 6.45 -24.30 2.27
N GLU A 251 5.36 -24.49 1.53
CA GLU A 251 4.68 -25.76 1.37
C GLU A 251 4.85 -26.27 -0.06
N PRO A 252 5.81 -27.17 -0.33
CA PRO A 252 5.68 -28.04 -1.50
C PRO A 252 4.42 -28.88 -1.32
N ARG A 253 3.50 -28.82 -2.29
CA ARG A 253 2.49 -29.88 -2.45
C ARG A 253 3.12 -31.10 -3.11
#